data_AF-A0A961H3F8-F1
#
_entry.id   AF-A0A961H3F8-F1
#
_cell.length_a   1.000
_cell.length_b   1.000
_cell.length_c   1.000
_cell.angle_alpha   90.00
_cell.angle_beta   90.00
_cell.angle_gamma   90.00
#
_symmetry.space_group_name_H-M   'P 1'
#
loop_
_entity.id
_entity.type
_entity.pdbx_description
1 polymer ?
#
loop_
_entity_poly.entity_id
_entity_poly.type
_entity_poly.pdbx_seq_one_letter_code
_entity_poly.pdbx_strand_id
1 'polypeptide(L)' 'MKTLLAPLLLSLAMTATVFAAWPINDECPVDHKAARPIYRVKTDEGFVAFCCTDCMQKYSKSPGAYPVKKKEVAK' A
#
# COMPACT_ATOMS: atom_id res chain seq x y z
N MET A 1 28.07 30.65 39.07
CA MET A 1 26.76 29.98 39.04
C MET A 1 25.87 30.76 38.08
N LYS A 2 25.63 30.24 36.88
CA LYS A 2 24.56 30.58 35.91
C LYS A 2 24.73 29.61 34.73
N THR A 3 24.65 28.31 35.01
CA THR A 3 23.70 27.42 34.34
C THR A 3 23.66 27.64 32.83
N LEU A 4 24.60 26.98 32.16
CA LEU A 4 24.33 26.03 31.07
C LEU A 4 22.89 26.07 30.55
N LEU A 5 22.60 27.02 29.66
CA LEU A 5 21.47 26.94 28.73
C LEU A 5 21.93 26.10 27.53
N ALA A 6 22.26 24.84 27.79
CA ALA A 6 22.52 23.84 26.77
C ALA A 6 21.17 23.37 26.19
N PRO A 7 21.09 23.15 24.88
CA PRO A 7 19.87 23.24 24.09
C PRO A 7 18.93 22.04 24.33
N LEU A 8 17.84 22.25 25.09
CA LEU A 8 16.81 21.24 25.35
C LEU A 8 15.71 21.18 24.26
N LEU A 9 15.81 21.96 23.18
CA LEU A 9 14.74 22.08 22.17
C LEU A 9 15.00 21.31 20.87
N LEU A 10 15.98 20.40 20.83
CA LEU A 10 16.32 19.61 19.64
C LEU A 10 15.76 18.17 19.68
N SER A 11 14.52 17.98 20.15
CA SER A 11 13.89 16.65 20.15
C SER A 11 12.38 16.69 19.88
N LEU A 12 11.96 17.46 18.86
CA LEU A 12 10.73 17.11 18.15
C LEU A 12 11.10 16.12 17.04
N ALA A 13 11.37 14.87 17.44
CA ALA A 13 11.54 13.77 16.51
C ALA A 13 10.26 13.65 15.68
N MET A 14 10.36 13.96 14.39
CA MET A 14 9.28 13.92 13.42
C MET A 14 8.78 12.46 13.33
N THR A 15 7.61 12.18 13.89
CA THR A 15 6.92 10.92 13.64
C THR A 15 6.43 10.94 12.20
N ALA A 16 7.25 10.47 11.26
CA ALA A 16 6.83 10.23 9.89
C ALA A 16 5.78 9.11 9.91
N THR A 17 4.51 9.47 9.87
CA THR A 17 3.42 8.52 9.69
C THR A 17 3.50 7.97 8.27
N VAL A 18 3.94 6.72 8.14
CA VAL A 18 3.94 5.99 6.87
C VAL A 18 2.48 5.67 6.52
N PHE A 19 1.86 6.52 5.71
CA PHE A 19 0.54 6.22 5.14
C PHE A 19 0.68 5.03 4.20
N ALA A 20 -0.08 3.96 4.44
CA ALA A 20 -0.09 2.79 3.57
C ALA A 20 -0.67 3.18 2.20
N ALA A 21 0.10 2.95 1.13
CA ALA A 21 -0.33 3.27 -0.24
C ALA A 21 -1.62 2.53 -0.62
N TRP A 22 -2.47 3.20 -1.42
CA TRP A 22 -3.73 2.65 -1.91
C TRP A 22 -3.51 1.66 -3.05
N PRO A 23 -4.43 0.69 -3.25
CA PRO A 23 -4.31 -0.24 -4.36
C PRO A 23 -4.38 0.43 -5.72
N ILE A 24 -3.61 -0.10 -6.67
CA ILE A 24 -3.47 0.42 -8.03
C ILE A 24 -4.62 0.02 -8.95
N ASN A 25 -5.55 -0.82 -8.51
CA ASN A 25 -6.66 -1.33 -9.31
C ASN A 25 -7.99 -1.21 -8.54
N ASP A 26 -9.08 -1.05 -9.29
CA ASP A 26 -10.44 -1.01 -8.72
C ASP A 26 -11.17 -2.36 -8.87
N GLU A 27 -10.80 -3.17 -9.86
CA GLU A 27 -11.37 -4.49 -10.13
C GLU A 27 -10.37 -5.61 -9.82
N CYS A 28 -10.87 -6.75 -9.33
CA CYS A 28 -10.07 -7.92 -9.06
C CYS A 28 -9.50 -8.51 -10.36
N PRO A 29 -8.17 -8.71 -10.47
CA PRO A 29 -7.54 -9.28 -11.67
C PRO A 29 -7.94 -10.73 -11.99
N VAL A 30 -8.56 -11.43 -11.03
CA VAL A 30 -8.87 -12.87 -11.15
C VAL A 30 -10.29 -13.11 -11.64
N ASP A 31 -11.27 -12.35 -11.15
CA ASP A 31 -12.69 -12.57 -11.44
C ASP A 31 -13.47 -11.30 -11.81
N HIS A 32 -12.77 -10.16 -11.93
CA HIS A 32 -13.31 -8.85 -12.34
C HIS A 32 -14.40 -8.25 -11.44
N LYS A 33 -14.59 -8.77 -10.22
CA LYS A 33 -15.45 -8.13 -9.21
C LYS A 33 -14.74 -6.92 -8.60
N ALA A 34 -15.50 -6.04 -7.93
CA ALA A 34 -14.92 -4.92 -7.19
C ALA A 34 -13.86 -5.39 -6.17
N ALA A 35 -12.68 -4.78 -6.22
CA ALA A 35 -11.58 -5.11 -5.33
C ALA A 35 -11.83 -4.56 -3.91
N ARG A 36 -11.37 -5.30 -2.90
CA ARG A 36 -11.43 -4.90 -1.49
C ARG A 36 -10.01 -4.67 -0.99
N PRO A 37 -9.64 -3.46 -0.53
CA PRO A 37 -8.27 -3.14 -0.13
C PRO A 37 -7.68 -4.03 0.97
N ILE A 38 -8.52 -4.72 1.74
CA ILE A 38 -8.09 -5.66 2.80
C ILE A 38 -7.43 -6.93 2.23
N TYR A 39 -7.79 -7.35 1.02
CA TYR A 39 -7.15 -8.47 0.33
C TYR A 39 -6.22 -7.88 -0.71
N ARG A 40 -4.94 -7.72 -0.36
CA ARG A 40 -3.97 -7.08 -1.24
C ARG A 40 -2.59 -7.70 -1.13
N VAL A 41 -1.83 -7.61 -2.22
CA VAL A 41 -0.43 -8.02 -2.31
C VAL A 41 0.39 -6.80 -2.73
N LYS A 42 1.55 -6.60 -2.11
CA LYS A 42 2.53 -5.59 -2.55
C LYS A 42 3.33 -6.15 -3.72
N THR A 43 3.34 -5.46 -4.86
CA THR A 43 4.21 -5.73 -6.00
C THR A 43 5.15 -4.54 -6.22
N ASP A 44 6.08 -4.66 -7.16
CA ASP A 44 6.97 -3.56 -7.55
C ASP A 44 6.21 -2.37 -8.15
N GLU A 45 5.00 -2.61 -8.68
CA GLU A 45 4.15 -1.60 -9.30
C GLU A 45 3.18 -0.94 -8.31
N GLY A 46 3.05 -1.49 -7.09
CA GLY A 46 2.16 -0.99 -6.03
C GLY A 46 1.35 -2.10 -5.37
N PHE A 47 0.33 -1.72 -4.60
CA PHE A 47 -0.58 -2.72 -4.01
C PHE A 47 -1.61 -3.16 -5.04
N VAL A 48 -1.71 -4.46 -5.30
CA VAL A 48 -2.79 -5.06 -6.09
C VAL A 48 -3.85 -5.60 -5.14
N ALA A 49 -5.11 -5.20 -5.29
CA ALA A 49 -6.22 -5.62 -4.44
C ALA A 49 -7.14 -6.64 -5.14
N PHE A 50 -7.83 -7.45 -4.32
CA PHE A 50 -8.65 -8.57 -4.74
C PHE A 50 -10.03 -8.52 -4.07
N CYS A 51 -11.02 -9.17 -4.68
CA CYS A 51 -12.36 -9.25 -4.11
C CYS A 51 -12.44 -10.17 -2.86
N CYS A 52 -11.55 -11.16 -2.76
CA CYS A 52 -11.49 -12.14 -1.68
C CYS A 52 -10.08 -12.74 -1.49
N THR A 53 -9.91 -13.49 -0.40
CA THR A 53 -8.65 -14.22 -0.09
C THR A 53 -8.30 -15.26 -1.15
N ASP A 54 -9.26 -15.98 -1.71
CA ASP A 54 -8.97 -17.04 -2.69
C ASP A 54 -8.37 -16.48 -3.99
N CYS A 55 -8.89 -15.36 -4.46
CA CYS A 55 -8.34 -14.64 -5.61
C CYS A 55 -6.92 -14.12 -5.32
N MET A 56 -6.70 -13.56 -4.12
CA MET A 56 -5.37 -13.15 -3.67
C MET A 56 -4.37 -14.32 -3.69
N GLN A 57 -4.77 -15.48 -3.18
CA GLN A 57 -3.93 -16.68 -3.14
C GLN A 57 -3.66 -17.25 -4.54
N LYS A 58 -4.64 -17.25 -5.43
CA LYS A 58 -4.44 -17.64 -6.84
C LYS A 58 -3.45 -16.71 -7.53
N TYR A 59 -3.61 -15.39 -7.36
CA TYR A 59 -2.67 -14.41 -7.89
C TYR A 59 -1.25 -14.60 -7.35
N SER A 60 -1.07 -14.77 -6.04
CA SER A 60 0.25 -14.97 -5.43
C SER A 60 1.01 -16.19 -5.96
N LYS A 61 0.30 -17.23 -6.43
CA LYS A 61 0.91 -18.42 -7.04
C LYS A 61 1.36 -18.20 -8.48
N SER A 62 0.68 -17.33 -9.22
CA SER A 62 0.92 -17.13 -10.65
C SER A 62 0.53 -15.71 -11.09
N PRO A 63 1.25 -14.67 -10.63
CA PRO A 63 0.84 -13.29 -10.85
C PRO A 63 0.82 -12.91 -12.34
N GLY A 64 1.71 -13.49 -13.14
CA GLY A 64 1.75 -13.29 -14.60
C GLY A 64 0.54 -13.83 -15.36
N ALA A 65 -0.30 -14.67 -14.74
CA ALA A 65 -1.54 -15.16 -15.35
C ALA A 65 -2.71 -14.16 -15.24
N TYR A 66 -2.55 -13.10 -14.44
CA TYR A 66 -3.63 -12.19 -14.08
C TYR A 66 -3.25 -10.73 -14.39
N PRO A 67 -3.57 -10.22 -15.59
CA PRO A 67 -3.26 -8.85 -15.94
C PRO A 67 -3.99 -7.87 -15.02
N VAL A 68 -3.25 -6.95 -14.40
CA VAL A 68 -3.80 -5.95 -13.50
C VAL A 68 -4.16 -4.70 -14.30
N LYS A 69 -5.46 -4.39 -14.38
CA LYS A 69 -5.92 -3.11 -14.92
C LYS A 69 -5.69 -2.03 -13.88
N LYS A 70 -4.65 -1.21 -14.11
CA LYS A 70 -4.34 -0.08 -13.22
C LYS A 70 -5.37 1.02 -13.42
N LYS A 71 -5.79 1.65 -12.33
CA LYS A 71 -6.54 2.90 -12.37
C LYS A 71 -5.59 4.04 -12.71
N GLU A 72 -6.07 4.97 -13.52
CA GLU A 72 -5.37 6.22 -13.75
C GLU A 72 -5.37 7.00 -12.43
N VAL A 73 -4.21 7.03 -11.77
CA VAL A 73 -4.01 7.97 -10.68
C VAL A 73 -3.81 9.32 -11.35
N ALA A 74 -4.81 10.20 -11.28
CA ALA A 74 -4.67 11.58 -11.71
C ALA A 74 -3.40 12.13 -11.06
N LYS A 75 -2.43 12.49 -11.91
CA LYS A 75 -1.12 12.97 -11.51
C LYS A 75 -1.20 14.33 -10.84
#